data_AF-A0A2A5MIR7-F1
#
_entry.id   AF-A0A2A5MIR7-F1
#
_cell.length_a   1.000
_cell.length_b   1.000
_cell.length_c   1.000
_cell.angle_alpha   90.00
_cell.angle_beta   90.00
_cell.angle_gamma   90.00
#
_symmetry.space_group_name_H-M   'P 1'
#
loop_
_entity.id
_entity.type
_entity.pdbx_description
1 polymer ?
#
loop_
_entity_poly.entity_id
_entity_poly.type
_entity_poly.pdbx_seq_one_letter_code
_entity_poly.pdbx_strand_id
1 'polypeptide(L)'
;MILLLLSVLFSSLLLRLHLPAALLLGPLIAGLILSLRGVKLSIPRPCYLAAQAIVGCMIARAINPSVFGVLFANWALVLAILLTTLAISGLTGWLLVRYSALPGATGAWGSSPGGASAMVVMAQEYGADVRLVALMQYLRVLFVVGAAALVVRYALGNEAQAMSQAIVWFAPLTLNFPITLLLTAAACWLGVRLRIPSGAMLLPMLFGALVQGGGWMMLELPEWLLAMAYAVLGWTVGLQFNKAVFLLALKTLPQIIASILGLILMCALMALALTHILPMDFMTAYLATSPGGLDTVAIIAAGTRADMSFIMALQTLRLFTILLTGPAMARTISRYAPRQ
;
A
#
# COMPACT_ATOMS: atom_id res chain seq x y z
N MET A 1 26.38 -2.91 9.07
CA MET A 1 26.00 -3.65 10.31
C MET A 1 25.02 -2.86 11.17
N ILE A 2 25.31 -1.62 11.57
CA ILE A 2 24.41 -0.80 12.44
C ILE A 2 23.00 -0.65 11.86
N LEU A 3 22.88 -0.38 10.54
CA LEU A 3 21.59 -0.27 9.86
C LEU A 3 20.75 -1.55 10.00
N LEU A 4 21.36 -2.73 9.81
CA LEU A 4 20.69 -4.03 9.92
C LEU A 4 20.21 -4.27 11.36
N LEU A 5 21.08 -4.04 12.35
CA LEU A 5 20.74 -4.23 13.77
C LEU A 5 19.57 -3.35 14.19
N LEU A 6 19.61 -2.06 13.85
CA LEU A 6 18.49 -1.15 14.12
C LEU A 6 17.21 -1.58 13.41
N SER A 7 17.32 -2.04 12.16
CA SER A 7 16.15 -2.48 11.39
C SER A 7 15.47 -3.69 12.02
N VAL A 8 16.26 -4.71 12.41
CA VAL A 8 15.75 -5.90 13.10
C VAL A 8 15.15 -5.53 14.45
N LEU A 9 15.80 -4.65 15.21
CA LEU A 9 15.29 -4.16 16.49
C LEU A 9 13.93 -3.48 16.34
N PHE A 10 13.82 -2.48 15.45
CA PHE A 10 12.57 -1.76 15.26
C PHE A 10 11.49 -2.65 14.64
N SER A 11 11.80 -3.47 13.63
CA SER A 11 10.80 -4.39 13.07
C SER A 11 10.30 -5.39 14.08
N SER A 12 11.17 -5.97 14.91
CA SER A 12 10.75 -6.92 15.96
C SER A 12 9.87 -6.25 17.03
N LEU A 13 10.19 -5.01 17.42
CA LEU A 13 9.36 -4.24 18.34
C LEU A 13 7.99 -3.91 17.75
N LEU A 14 7.95 -3.44 16.49
CA LEU A 14 6.72 -3.11 15.79
C LEU A 14 5.84 -4.35 15.54
N LEU A 15 6.44 -5.51 15.25
CA LEU A 15 5.74 -6.78 15.11
C LEU A 15 5.10 -7.20 16.44
N ARG A 16 5.78 -7.02 17.58
CA ARG A 16 5.19 -7.28 18.92
C ARG A 16 4.03 -6.34 19.24
N LEU A 17 4.09 -5.12 18.75
CA LEU A 17 2.99 -4.14 18.85
C LEU A 17 1.88 -4.39 17.83
N HIS A 18 1.98 -5.45 17.01
CA HIS A 18 1.01 -5.79 15.96
C HIS A 18 0.76 -4.63 14.98
N LEU A 19 1.78 -3.79 14.77
CA LEU A 19 1.66 -2.64 13.89
C LEU A 19 1.75 -3.08 12.42
N PRO A 20 0.82 -2.63 11.55
CA PRO A 20 0.85 -2.98 10.14
C PRO A 20 2.13 -2.40 9.50
N ALA A 21 2.66 -3.11 8.49
CA ALA A 21 3.89 -2.73 7.78
C ALA A 21 5.17 -2.62 8.65
N ALA A 22 5.23 -3.32 9.80
CA ALA A 22 6.39 -3.37 10.69
C ALA A 22 7.72 -3.73 9.97
N LEU A 23 7.65 -4.61 8.97
CA LEU A 23 8.80 -5.06 8.17
C LEU A 23 9.39 -3.97 7.29
N LEU A 24 8.63 -2.92 6.95
CA LEU A 24 9.13 -1.78 6.20
C LEU A 24 9.44 -0.60 7.11
N LEU A 25 8.54 -0.32 8.07
CA LEU A 25 8.67 0.80 9.00
C LEU A 25 9.95 0.69 9.85
N GLY A 26 10.34 -0.51 10.30
CA GLY A 26 11.57 -0.69 11.06
C GLY A 26 12.83 -0.24 10.28
N PRO A 27 13.08 -0.79 9.08
CA PRO A 27 14.12 -0.35 8.15
C PRO A 27 14.06 1.15 7.82
N LEU A 28 12.87 1.71 7.64
CA LEU A 28 12.67 3.14 7.38
C LEU A 28 13.12 4.00 8.57
N ILE A 29 12.70 3.66 9.79
CA ILE A 29 13.08 4.36 11.02
C ILE A 29 14.59 4.22 11.25
N ALA A 30 15.16 3.03 11.03
CA ALA A 30 16.60 2.81 11.12
C ALA A 30 17.38 3.69 10.14
N GLY A 31 16.92 3.79 8.89
CA GLY A 31 17.48 4.68 7.88
C GLY A 31 17.36 6.15 8.27
N LEU A 32 16.18 6.58 8.75
CA LEU A 32 15.91 7.95 9.21
C LEU A 32 16.87 8.36 10.33
N ILE A 33 17.04 7.52 11.36
CA ILE A 33 17.93 7.81 12.50
C ILE A 33 19.37 7.98 12.03
N LEU A 34 19.85 7.09 11.16
CA LEU A 34 21.21 7.19 10.61
C LEU A 34 21.39 8.42 9.73
N SER A 35 20.40 8.74 8.90
CA SER A 35 20.43 9.92 8.03
C SER A 35 20.45 11.22 8.84
N LEU A 36 19.65 11.32 9.91
CA LEU A 36 19.66 12.48 10.82
C LEU A 36 20.97 12.62 11.60
N ARG A 37 21.69 11.52 11.83
CA ARG A 37 23.04 11.50 12.40
C ARG A 37 24.15 11.82 11.38
N GLY A 38 23.79 12.10 10.12
CA GLY A 38 24.74 12.49 9.06
C GLY A 38 25.41 11.32 8.34
N VAL A 39 24.96 10.09 8.58
CA VAL A 39 25.52 8.89 7.92
C VAL A 39 24.98 8.81 6.49
N LYS A 40 25.86 8.95 5.50
CA LYS A 40 25.52 8.80 4.08
C LYS A 40 25.72 7.35 3.63
N LEU A 41 24.65 6.56 3.71
CA LEU A 41 24.58 5.24 3.10
C LEU A 41 23.67 5.29 1.88
N SER A 42 24.06 4.60 0.82
CA SER A 42 23.22 4.45 -0.38
C SER A 42 23.00 2.98 -0.66
N ILE A 43 21.78 2.64 -1.09
CA ILE A 43 21.41 1.29 -1.49
C ILE A 43 21.73 1.15 -2.98
N PRO A 44 22.40 0.07 -3.40
CA PRO A 44 22.74 -0.12 -4.81
C PRO A 44 21.47 -0.30 -5.65
N ARG A 45 21.46 0.31 -6.84
CA ARG A 45 20.31 0.32 -7.76
C ARG A 45 19.75 -1.08 -8.07
N PRO A 46 20.55 -2.14 -8.30
CA PRO A 46 20.03 -3.48 -8.55
C PRO A 46 19.18 -4.03 -7.40
N CYS A 47 19.58 -3.80 -6.14
CA CYS A 47 18.80 -4.23 -4.98
C CYS A 47 17.46 -3.51 -4.92
N TYR A 48 17.46 -2.20 -5.20
CA TYR A 48 16.23 -1.41 -5.25
C TYR A 48 15.27 -1.89 -6.34
N LEU A 49 15.77 -2.18 -7.55
CA LEU A 49 14.97 -2.73 -8.65
C LEU A 49 14.43 -4.13 -8.32
N ALA A 50 15.24 -4.99 -7.70
CA ALA A 50 14.79 -6.31 -7.25
C ALA A 50 13.67 -6.20 -6.22
N ALA A 51 13.78 -5.28 -5.26
CA ALA A 51 12.75 -5.04 -4.26
C ALA A 51 11.44 -4.53 -4.88
N GLN A 52 11.52 -3.61 -5.87
CA GLN A 52 10.37 -3.17 -6.65
C GLN A 52 9.69 -4.32 -7.40
N ALA A 53 10.48 -5.21 -8.00
CA ALA A 53 9.96 -6.36 -8.74
C ALA A 53 9.24 -7.36 -7.82
N ILE A 54 9.83 -7.65 -6.66
CA ILE A 54 9.23 -8.52 -5.64
C ILE A 54 7.90 -7.93 -5.15
N VAL A 55 7.84 -6.62 -4.87
CA VAL A 55 6.58 -5.94 -4.48
C VAL A 55 5.56 -5.97 -5.62
N GLY A 56 5.99 -5.79 -6.87
CA GLY A 56 5.10 -5.94 -8.04
C GLY A 56 4.51 -7.35 -8.13
N CYS A 57 5.32 -8.38 -7.89
CA CYS A 57 4.86 -9.78 -7.89
C CYS A 57 3.94 -10.09 -6.69
N MET A 58 4.19 -9.50 -5.53
CA MET A 58 3.29 -9.59 -4.37
C MET A 58 1.91 -9.02 -4.70
N ILE A 59 1.87 -7.87 -5.40
CA ILE A 59 0.62 -7.26 -5.84
C ILE A 59 -0.10 -8.16 -6.86
N ALA A 60 0.65 -8.74 -7.81
CA ALA A 60 0.08 -9.70 -8.77
C ALA A 60 -0.61 -10.90 -8.09
N ARG A 61 -0.04 -11.41 -6.99
CA ARG A 61 -0.61 -12.51 -6.21
C ARG A 61 -2.00 -12.18 -5.64
N ALA A 62 -2.33 -10.89 -5.47
CA ALA A 62 -3.65 -10.48 -5.01
C ALA A 62 -4.76 -10.70 -6.06
N ILE A 63 -4.42 -10.80 -7.35
CA ILE A 63 -5.39 -11.16 -8.39
C ILE A 63 -5.66 -12.65 -8.33
N ASN A 64 -6.88 -13.02 -7.98
CA ASN A 64 -7.33 -14.41 -7.98
C ASN A 64 -8.40 -14.59 -9.07
N PRO A 65 -8.45 -15.71 -9.81
CA PRO A 65 -9.55 -16.01 -10.74
C PRO A 65 -10.95 -15.76 -10.16
N SER A 66 -11.15 -16.00 -8.86
CA SER A 66 -12.42 -15.74 -8.16
C SER A 66 -12.85 -14.26 -8.17
N VAL A 67 -11.90 -13.33 -8.24
CA VAL A 67 -12.16 -11.88 -8.32
C VAL A 67 -12.95 -11.53 -9.58
N PHE A 68 -12.64 -12.18 -10.71
CA PHE A 68 -13.33 -11.91 -11.97
C PHE A 68 -14.79 -12.34 -11.93
N GLY A 69 -15.12 -13.46 -11.29
CA GLY A 69 -16.50 -13.92 -11.13
C GLY A 69 -17.36 -12.90 -10.39
N VAL A 70 -16.86 -12.37 -9.28
CA VAL A 70 -17.55 -11.34 -8.50
C VAL A 70 -17.62 -10.02 -9.25
N LEU A 71 -16.57 -9.67 -9.99
CA LEU A 71 -16.51 -8.47 -10.80
C LEU A 71 -17.55 -8.48 -11.91
N PHE A 72 -17.68 -9.56 -12.68
CA PHE A 72 -18.66 -9.66 -13.76
C PHE A 72 -20.10 -9.63 -13.24
N ALA A 73 -20.35 -10.25 -12.08
CA ALA A 73 -21.67 -10.24 -11.46
C ALA A 73 -22.07 -8.84 -10.93
N ASN A 74 -21.12 -8.04 -10.45
CA ASN A 74 -21.39 -6.77 -9.76
C ASN A 74 -20.70 -5.55 -10.40
N TRP A 75 -20.41 -5.61 -11.71
CA TRP A 75 -19.50 -4.67 -12.37
C TRP A 75 -19.90 -3.20 -12.21
N ALA A 76 -21.20 -2.88 -12.26
CA ALA A 76 -21.70 -1.51 -12.12
C ALA A 76 -21.50 -0.98 -10.69
N LEU A 77 -21.81 -1.80 -9.69
CA LEU A 77 -21.60 -1.48 -8.27
C LEU A 77 -20.11 -1.29 -7.98
N VAL A 78 -19.28 -2.20 -8.49
CA VAL A 78 -17.83 -2.16 -8.33
C VAL A 78 -17.26 -0.89 -8.94
N LEU A 79 -17.64 -0.54 -10.17
CA LEU A 79 -17.21 0.71 -10.80
C LEU A 79 -17.69 1.95 -10.02
N ALA A 80 -18.92 1.95 -9.53
CA ALA A 80 -19.43 3.06 -8.73
C ALA A 80 -18.59 3.27 -7.46
N ILE A 81 -18.33 2.21 -6.68
CA ILE A 81 -17.50 2.24 -5.47
C ILE A 81 -16.07 2.69 -5.80
N LEU A 82 -15.49 2.19 -6.90
CA LEU A 82 -14.15 2.58 -7.33
C LEU A 82 -14.08 4.07 -7.67
N LEU A 83 -15.02 4.58 -8.45
CA LEU A 83 -15.04 5.99 -8.86
C LEU A 83 -15.29 6.91 -7.66
N THR A 84 -16.19 6.56 -6.75
CA THR A 84 -16.49 7.38 -5.57
C THR A 84 -15.32 7.36 -4.58
N THR A 85 -14.72 6.20 -4.28
CA THR A 85 -13.53 6.13 -3.41
C THR A 85 -12.36 6.92 -4.00
N LEU A 86 -12.17 6.86 -5.31
CA LEU A 86 -11.15 7.63 -6.02
C LEU A 86 -11.42 9.14 -5.96
N ALA A 87 -12.67 9.56 -6.15
CA ALA A 87 -13.08 10.95 -6.08
C ALA A 87 -12.92 11.52 -4.66
N ILE A 88 -13.38 10.81 -3.63
CA ILE A 88 -13.20 11.19 -2.22
C ILE A 88 -11.71 11.33 -1.91
N SER A 89 -10.90 10.37 -2.35
CA SER A 89 -9.47 10.42 -2.08
C SER A 89 -8.77 11.55 -2.82
N GLY A 90 -9.14 11.79 -4.09
CA GLY A 90 -8.66 12.94 -4.85
C GLY A 90 -9.03 14.27 -4.18
N LEU A 91 -10.26 14.37 -3.65
CA LEU A 91 -10.73 15.54 -2.91
C LEU A 91 -9.93 15.74 -1.61
N THR A 92 -9.77 14.70 -0.78
CA THR A 92 -8.98 14.80 0.46
C THR A 92 -7.51 15.15 0.17
N GLY A 93 -6.95 14.63 -0.92
CA GLY A 93 -5.61 14.99 -1.40
C GLY A 93 -5.48 16.42 -1.85
N TRP A 94 -6.47 16.90 -2.62
CA TRP A 94 -6.52 18.29 -3.05
C TRP A 94 -6.67 19.25 -1.86
N LEU A 95 -7.56 18.95 -0.91
CA LEU A 95 -7.72 19.72 0.33
C LEU A 95 -6.41 19.74 1.13
N LEU A 96 -5.74 18.60 1.27
CA LEU A 96 -4.47 18.52 1.98
C LEU A 96 -3.39 19.39 1.34
N VAL A 97 -3.26 19.36 0.01
CA VAL A 97 -2.33 20.23 -0.73
C VAL A 97 -2.70 21.71 -0.56
N ARG A 98 -4.00 22.03 -0.56
CA ARG A 98 -4.47 23.41 -0.43
C ARG A 98 -4.24 24.02 0.96
N TYR A 99 -4.36 23.21 2.01
CA TYR A 99 -4.28 23.65 3.41
C TYR A 99 -2.95 23.30 4.11
N SER A 100 -2.03 22.61 3.44
CA SER A 100 -0.73 22.23 4.01
C SER A 100 0.43 22.84 3.23
N ALA A 101 1.59 22.95 3.88
CA ALA A 101 2.84 23.38 3.23
C ALA A 101 3.51 22.25 2.42
N LEU A 102 2.76 21.24 1.97
CA LEU A 102 3.31 20.09 1.24
C LEU A 102 3.46 20.44 -0.25
N PRO A 103 4.54 20.00 -0.92
CA PRO A 103 4.63 20.11 -2.37
C PRO A 103 3.45 19.41 -3.04
N GLY A 104 2.87 20.02 -4.08
CA GLY A 104 1.63 19.52 -4.70
C GLY A 104 1.72 18.07 -5.18
N ALA A 105 2.84 17.67 -5.79
CA ALA A 105 3.07 16.29 -6.20
C ALA A 105 3.14 15.32 -5.00
N THR A 106 3.82 15.72 -3.92
CA THR A 106 3.92 14.93 -2.68
C THR A 106 2.57 14.74 -2.02
N GLY A 107 1.77 15.80 -1.90
CA GLY A 107 0.43 15.70 -1.33
C GLY A 107 -0.51 14.83 -2.16
N ALA A 108 -0.44 14.92 -3.50
CA ALA A 108 -1.22 14.10 -4.42
C ALA A 108 -0.87 12.61 -4.31
N TRP A 109 0.41 12.26 -4.39
CA TRP A 109 0.87 10.86 -4.27
C TRP A 109 0.69 10.31 -2.85
N GLY A 110 0.85 11.14 -1.81
CA GLY A 110 0.70 10.73 -0.42
C GLY A 110 -0.74 10.50 0.02
N SER A 111 -1.71 11.18 -0.59
CA SER A 111 -3.15 11.04 -0.29
C SER A 111 -3.84 10.01 -1.17
N SER A 112 -3.25 9.68 -2.32
CA SER A 112 -3.83 8.71 -3.26
C SER A 112 -3.95 7.31 -2.60
N PRO A 113 -5.12 6.67 -2.64
CA PRO A 113 -5.33 5.30 -2.16
C PRO A 113 -4.48 4.33 -2.98
N GLY A 114 -4.09 3.21 -2.38
CA GLY A 114 -3.29 2.20 -3.06
C GLY A 114 -2.27 1.54 -2.14
N GLY A 115 -1.50 0.61 -2.70
CA GLY A 115 -0.45 -0.10 -1.97
C GLY A 115 0.63 0.89 -1.52
N ALA A 116 0.84 1.03 -0.21
CA ALA A 116 1.75 2.02 0.36
C ALA A 116 3.16 1.93 -0.24
N SER A 117 3.70 0.72 -0.34
CA SER A 117 5.01 0.44 -0.96
C SER A 117 5.06 0.82 -2.45
N ALA A 118 3.99 0.54 -3.18
CA ALA A 118 3.89 0.85 -4.60
C ALA A 118 3.79 2.36 -4.86
N MET A 119 2.99 3.07 -4.07
CA MET A 119 2.84 4.53 -4.17
C MET A 119 4.15 5.26 -3.87
N VAL A 120 4.93 4.78 -2.90
CA VAL A 120 6.27 5.28 -2.58
C VAL A 120 7.22 5.10 -3.77
N VAL A 121 7.24 3.92 -4.37
CA VAL A 121 8.06 3.62 -5.55
C VAL A 121 7.69 4.53 -6.73
N MET A 122 6.39 4.72 -6.99
CA MET A 122 5.94 5.58 -8.07
C MET A 122 6.25 7.05 -7.80
N ALA A 123 5.99 7.55 -6.59
CA ALA A 123 6.27 8.93 -6.21
C ALA A 123 7.73 9.35 -6.49
N GLN A 124 8.68 8.43 -6.29
CA GLN A 124 10.09 8.67 -6.59
C GLN A 124 10.36 8.91 -8.08
N GLU A 125 9.72 8.15 -8.96
CA GLU A 125 9.87 8.29 -10.42
C GLU A 125 9.21 9.58 -10.95
N TYR A 126 8.20 10.10 -10.24
CA TYR A 126 7.50 11.34 -10.58
C TYR A 126 8.05 12.58 -9.85
N GLY A 127 9.22 12.47 -9.23
CA GLY A 127 9.91 13.61 -8.59
C GLY A 127 9.23 14.16 -7.33
N ALA A 128 8.29 13.42 -6.75
CA ALA A 128 7.69 13.78 -5.47
C ALA A 128 8.63 13.46 -4.31
N ASP A 129 8.40 14.12 -3.17
CA ASP A 129 9.20 13.84 -1.98
C ASP A 129 8.77 12.49 -1.37
N VAL A 130 9.49 11.44 -1.77
CA VAL A 130 9.26 10.03 -1.43
C VAL A 130 9.16 9.80 0.09
N ARG A 131 9.88 10.61 0.86
CA ARG A 131 9.97 10.54 2.32
C ARG A 131 8.65 10.93 2.97
N LEU A 132 8.09 12.04 2.51
CA LEU A 132 6.79 12.54 2.95
C LEU A 132 5.66 11.64 2.45
N VAL A 133 5.73 11.15 1.20
CA VAL A 133 4.75 10.17 0.67
C VAL A 133 4.75 8.90 1.51
N ALA A 134 5.92 8.34 1.83
CA ALA A 134 6.01 7.16 2.67
C ALA A 134 5.40 7.41 4.05
N LEU A 135 5.75 8.51 4.71
CA LEU A 135 5.16 8.88 6.00
C LEU A 135 3.63 8.94 5.92
N MET A 136 3.08 9.63 4.91
CA MET A 136 1.63 9.78 4.73
C MET A 136 0.95 8.42 4.49
N GLN A 137 1.50 7.59 3.60
CA GLN A 137 0.93 6.30 3.24
C GLN A 137 0.95 5.30 4.41
N TYR A 138 2.06 5.22 5.16
CA TYR A 138 2.15 4.33 6.32
C TYR A 138 1.35 4.85 7.52
N LEU A 139 1.33 6.16 7.75
CA LEU A 139 0.48 6.75 8.78
C LEU A 139 -1.00 6.48 8.45
N ARG A 140 -1.41 6.61 7.18
CA ARG A 140 -2.76 6.24 6.75
C ARG A 140 -3.06 4.77 7.06
N VAL A 141 -2.17 3.85 6.68
CA VAL A 141 -2.36 2.41 6.98
C VAL A 141 -2.52 2.19 8.48
N LEU A 142 -1.70 2.83 9.32
CA LEU A 142 -1.81 2.71 10.78
C LEU A 142 -3.18 3.15 11.30
N PHE A 143 -3.64 4.34 10.91
CA PHE A 143 -4.93 4.87 11.37
C PHE A 143 -6.11 4.09 10.81
N VAL A 144 -6.06 3.66 9.55
CA VAL A 144 -7.13 2.87 8.93
C VAL A 144 -7.25 1.50 9.60
N VAL A 145 -6.14 0.82 9.87
CA VAL A 145 -6.13 -0.47 10.57
C VAL A 145 -6.60 -0.31 12.01
N GLY A 146 -6.13 0.73 12.71
CA GLY A 146 -6.59 1.04 14.06
C GLY A 146 -8.10 1.32 14.11
N ALA A 147 -8.61 2.13 13.17
CA ALA A 147 -10.04 2.41 13.06
C ALA A 147 -10.85 1.15 12.78
N ALA A 148 -10.41 0.32 11.82
CA ALA A 148 -11.09 -0.92 11.50
C ALA A 148 -11.10 -1.90 12.69
N ALA A 149 -9.99 -2.03 13.42
CA ALA A 149 -9.93 -2.85 14.63
C ALA A 149 -10.87 -2.34 15.73
N LEU A 150 -11.00 -1.01 15.90
CA LEU A 150 -11.95 -0.42 16.85
C LEU A 150 -13.40 -0.68 16.45
N VAL A 151 -13.72 -0.54 15.16
CA VAL A 151 -15.07 -0.81 14.61
C VAL A 151 -15.45 -2.27 14.86
N VAL A 152 -14.54 -3.21 14.59
CA VAL A 152 -14.75 -4.65 14.81
C VAL A 152 -14.93 -4.95 16.30
N ARG A 153 -14.07 -4.41 17.17
CA ARG A 153 -14.18 -4.61 18.63
C ARG A 153 -15.50 -4.06 19.19
N TYR A 154 -16.01 -2.96 18.63
CA TYR A 154 -17.29 -2.40 19.03
C TYR A 154 -18.48 -3.23 18.50
N ALA A 155 -18.37 -3.77 17.29
CA ALA A 155 -19.43 -4.56 16.66
C ALA A 155 -19.52 -6.01 17.18
N LEU A 156 -18.39 -6.64 17.52
CA LEU A 156 -18.29 -8.07 17.89
C LEU A 156 -17.92 -8.30 19.37
N GLY A 157 -17.71 -7.25 20.16
CA GLY A 157 -17.32 -7.36 21.58
C GLY A 157 -15.94 -7.96 21.80
N ASN A 158 -15.75 -8.67 22.93
CA ASN A 158 -14.48 -9.31 23.30
C ASN A 158 -14.12 -10.56 22.46
N GLU A 159 -15.01 -11.04 21.59
CA GLU A 159 -14.72 -12.15 20.67
C GLU A 159 -13.94 -11.71 19.43
N ALA A 160 -13.64 -10.42 19.30
CA ALA A 160 -12.62 -9.91 18.38
C ALA A 160 -11.21 -10.30 18.87
N GLN A 161 -10.95 -11.61 19.00
CA GLN A 161 -9.60 -12.12 19.04
C GLN A 161 -8.98 -11.74 17.70
N ALA A 162 -8.04 -10.81 17.74
CA ALA A 162 -7.21 -10.46 16.60
C ALA A 162 -6.63 -11.78 16.06
N MET A 163 -7.17 -12.28 14.96
CA MET A 163 -6.61 -13.38 14.19
C MET A 163 -5.32 -12.88 13.54
N SER A 164 -4.32 -12.59 14.35
CA SER A 164 -2.97 -12.34 13.89
C SER A 164 -2.44 -13.71 13.47
N GLN A 165 -2.59 -14.03 12.18
CA GLN A 165 -1.94 -15.21 11.64
C GLN A 165 -0.43 -15.06 11.89
N ALA A 166 0.14 -16.04 12.59
CA ALA A 166 1.57 -16.09 12.80
C ALA A 166 2.25 -16.12 11.43
N ILE A 167 3.15 -15.16 11.18
CA ILE A 167 3.91 -15.09 9.94
C ILE A 167 4.72 -16.40 9.82
N VAL A 168 4.38 -17.23 8.84
CA VAL A 168 5.12 -18.45 8.54
C VAL A 168 6.36 -18.04 7.73
N TRP A 169 7.46 -17.82 8.44
CA TRP A 169 8.71 -17.34 7.84
C TRP A 169 9.32 -18.30 6.82
N PHE A 170 9.19 -19.61 7.05
CA PHE A 170 9.80 -20.65 6.22
C PHE A 170 8.75 -21.69 5.79
N ALA A 171 7.89 -21.29 4.86
CA ALA A 171 6.97 -22.22 4.21
C ALA A 171 7.73 -23.17 3.26
N PRO A 172 7.30 -24.44 3.11
CA PRO A 172 7.87 -25.34 2.11
C PRO A 172 7.69 -24.76 0.71
N LEU A 173 8.81 -24.60 -0.01
CA LEU A 173 8.85 -24.05 -1.35
C LEU A 173 8.57 -25.15 -2.38
N THR A 174 7.73 -24.87 -3.37
CA THR A 174 7.53 -25.81 -4.48
C THR A 174 8.38 -25.40 -5.70
N LEU A 175 8.29 -26.17 -6.78
CA LEU A 175 8.90 -25.80 -8.07
C LEU A 175 8.36 -24.47 -8.63
N ASN A 176 7.26 -23.95 -8.07
CA ASN A 176 6.70 -22.67 -8.47
C ASN A 176 7.56 -21.47 -8.02
N PHE A 177 8.30 -21.59 -6.92
CA PHE A 177 9.15 -20.51 -6.42
C PHE A 177 10.25 -20.07 -7.41
N PRO A 178 11.12 -20.94 -7.93
CA PRO A 178 12.16 -20.53 -8.87
C PRO A 178 11.59 -19.96 -10.18
N ILE A 179 10.47 -20.51 -10.67
CA ILE A 179 9.78 -20.01 -11.86
C ILE A 179 9.19 -18.61 -11.60
N THR A 180 8.59 -18.40 -10.42
CA THR A 180 8.10 -17.08 -9.98
C THR A 180 9.22 -16.05 -9.94
N LEU A 181 10.39 -16.42 -9.40
CA LEU A 181 11.56 -15.55 -9.34
C LEU A 181 12.09 -15.22 -10.75
N LEU A 182 12.16 -16.21 -11.63
CA LEU A 182 12.61 -16.04 -13.02
C LEU A 182 11.66 -15.13 -13.80
N LEU A 183 10.34 -15.35 -13.68
CA LEU A 183 9.32 -14.51 -14.29
C LEU A 183 9.42 -13.07 -13.79
N THR A 184 9.54 -12.89 -12.47
CA THR A 184 9.68 -11.57 -11.84
C THR A 184 10.94 -10.85 -12.32
N ALA A 185 12.08 -11.56 -12.39
CA ALA A 185 13.34 -11.00 -12.87
C ALA A 185 13.28 -10.63 -14.36
N ALA A 186 12.71 -11.50 -15.20
CA ALA A 186 12.54 -11.25 -16.63
C ALA A 186 11.62 -10.05 -16.89
N ALA A 187 10.49 -9.97 -16.20
CA ALA A 187 9.56 -8.86 -16.30
C ALA A 187 10.19 -7.54 -15.81
N CYS A 188 10.96 -7.57 -14.72
CA CYS A 188 11.72 -6.41 -14.24
C CYS A 188 12.75 -5.95 -15.27
N TRP A 189 13.55 -6.87 -15.80
CA TRP A 189 14.55 -6.58 -16.82
C TRP A 189 13.91 -5.96 -18.08
N LEU A 190 12.78 -6.52 -18.52
CA LEU A 190 12.02 -6.00 -19.65
C LEU A 190 11.48 -4.59 -19.35
N GLY A 191 10.92 -4.36 -18.16
CA GLY A 191 10.41 -3.05 -17.75
C GLY A 191 11.49 -1.97 -17.71
N VAL A 192 12.69 -2.31 -17.24
CA VAL A 192 13.85 -1.40 -17.26
C VAL A 192 14.31 -1.14 -18.69
N ARG A 193 14.35 -2.17 -19.55
CA ARG A 193 14.78 -2.06 -20.95
C ARG A 193 13.83 -1.24 -21.81
N LEU A 194 12.52 -1.37 -21.58
CA LEU A 194 11.48 -0.60 -22.26
C LEU A 194 11.36 0.85 -21.77
N ARG A 195 12.16 1.25 -20.77
CA ARG A 195 12.15 2.61 -20.18
C ARG A 195 10.76 3.07 -19.72
N ILE A 196 9.94 2.12 -19.27
CA ILE A 196 8.61 2.42 -18.73
C ILE A 196 8.82 3.01 -17.32
N PRO A 197 8.19 4.16 -16.98
CA PRO A 197 8.29 4.73 -15.63
C PRO A 197 7.74 3.73 -14.60
N SER A 198 8.52 3.45 -13.55
CA SER A 198 8.24 2.37 -12.58
C SER A 198 8.11 0.97 -13.21
N GLY A 199 8.72 0.74 -14.38
CA GLY A 199 8.62 -0.52 -15.13
C GLY A 199 9.13 -1.75 -14.38
N ALA A 200 10.09 -1.58 -13.47
CA ALA A 200 10.60 -2.66 -12.62
C ALA A 200 9.57 -3.20 -11.62
N MET A 201 8.51 -2.43 -11.30
CA MET A 201 7.38 -2.89 -10.48
C MET A 201 6.16 -3.23 -11.34
N LEU A 202 5.82 -2.35 -12.29
CA LEU A 202 4.60 -2.47 -13.10
C LEU A 202 4.60 -3.70 -14.01
N LEU A 203 5.75 -4.07 -14.60
CA LEU A 203 5.80 -5.22 -15.49
C LEU A 203 5.70 -6.55 -14.72
N PRO A 204 6.46 -6.79 -13.63
CA PRO A 204 6.23 -7.97 -12.80
C PRO A 204 4.79 -8.08 -12.28
N MET A 205 4.18 -6.94 -11.94
CA MET A 205 2.78 -6.89 -11.56
C MET A 205 1.85 -7.32 -12.69
N LEU A 206 2.03 -6.83 -13.92
CA LEU A 206 1.17 -7.17 -15.05
C LEU A 206 1.37 -8.61 -15.53
N PHE A 207 2.61 -9.06 -15.71
CA PHE A 207 2.89 -10.43 -16.10
C PHE A 207 2.46 -11.43 -15.02
N GLY A 208 2.75 -11.13 -13.76
CA GLY A 208 2.30 -11.94 -12.64
C GLY A 208 0.76 -12.01 -12.58
N ALA A 209 0.08 -10.88 -12.78
CA ALA A 209 -1.39 -10.82 -12.81
C ALA A 209 -1.98 -11.68 -13.93
N LEU A 210 -1.37 -11.71 -15.11
CA LEU A 210 -1.80 -12.54 -16.23
C LEU A 210 -1.64 -14.03 -15.92
N VAL A 211 -0.49 -14.41 -15.36
CA VAL A 211 -0.21 -15.81 -15.01
C VAL A 211 -1.11 -16.30 -13.88
N GLN A 212 -1.23 -15.51 -12.81
CA GLN A 212 -2.05 -15.81 -11.65
C GLN A 212 -3.55 -15.77 -12.01
N GLY A 213 -3.99 -14.73 -12.73
CA GLY A 213 -5.37 -14.53 -13.15
C GLY A 213 -5.84 -15.52 -14.22
N GLY A 214 -4.93 -15.99 -15.08
CA GLY A 214 -5.18 -17.08 -16.03
C GLY A 214 -5.23 -18.47 -15.39
N GLY A 215 -4.93 -18.59 -14.09
CA GLY A 215 -4.88 -19.86 -13.38
C GLY A 215 -3.76 -20.80 -13.83
N TRP A 216 -2.78 -20.30 -14.60
CA TRP A 216 -1.68 -21.12 -15.12
C TRP A 216 -0.74 -21.56 -14.01
N MET A 217 -0.53 -20.69 -13.02
CA MET A 217 0.43 -20.92 -11.95
C MET A 217 0.13 -20.02 -10.75
N MET A 218 0.30 -20.57 -9.56
CA MET A 218 0.25 -19.79 -8.31
C MET A 218 1.62 -19.19 -8.02
N LEU A 219 1.70 -17.86 -7.96
CA LEU A 219 2.93 -17.14 -7.61
C LEU A 219 3.28 -17.37 -6.13
N GLU A 220 4.47 -17.91 -5.90
CA GLU A 220 4.98 -18.17 -4.55
C GLU A 220 5.98 -17.09 -4.14
N LEU A 221 5.62 -16.33 -3.10
CA LEU A 221 6.53 -15.40 -2.44
C LEU A 221 6.61 -15.73 -0.96
N PRO A 222 7.77 -16.24 -0.48
CA PRO A 222 7.95 -16.51 0.93
C PRO A 222 8.17 -15.20 1.71
N GLU A 223 7.73 -15.19 2.96
CA GLU A 223 7.71 -14.00 3.80
C GLU A 223 9.10 -13.39 4.06
N TRP A 224 10.14 -14.21 4.13
CA TRP A 224 11.52 -13.72 4.26
C TRP A 224 11.96 -12.90 3.04
N LEU A 225 11.52 -13.27 1.83
CA LEU A 225 11.84 -12.53 0.60
C LEU A 225 11.11 -11.18 0.56
N LEU A 226 9.85 -11.16 0.96
CA LEU A 226 9.07 -9.93 1.12
C LEU A 226 9.68 -9.01 2.18
N ALA A 227 10.09 -9.56 3.33
CA ALA A 227 10.75 -8.82 4.39
C ALA A 227 12.05 -8.15 3.90
N MET A 228 12.86 -8.86 3.12
CA MET A 228 14.06 -8.28 2.51
C MET A 228 13.73 -7.17 1.52
N ALA A 229 12.74 -7.37 0.64
CA ALA A 229 12.30 -6.34 -0.30
C ALA A 229 11.81 -5.08 0.43
N TYR A 230 10.97 -5.26 1.46
CA TYR A 230 10.51 -4.15 2.31
C TYR A 230 11.64 -3.47 3.08
N ALA A 231 12.65 -4.22 3.52
CA ALA A 231 13.82 -3.64 4.16
C ALA A 231 14.63 -2.77 3.20
N VAL A 232 14.88 -3.25 1.99
CA VAL A 232 15.57 -2.49 0.94
C VAL A 232 14.81 -1.21 0.59
N LEU A 233 13.48 -1.28 0.42
CA LEU A 233 12.64 -0.10 0.17
C LEU A 233 12.67 0.87 1.36
N GLY A 234 12.52 0.35 2.58
CA GLY A 234 12.55 1.13 3.81
C GLY A 234 13.89 1.86 4.00
N TRP A 235 15.02 1.17 3.79
CA TRP A 235 16.35 1.81 3.81
C TRP A 235 16.48 2.88 2.75
N THR A 236 16.04 2.60 1.52
CA THR A 236 16.15 3.55 0.41
C THR A 236 15.42 4.85 0.73
N VAL A 237 14.24 4.78 1.33
CA VAL A 237 13.46 5.96 1.72
C VAL A 237 14.03 6.61 2.99
N GLY A 238 14.31 5.81 4.02
CA GLY A 238 14.77 6.31 5.33
C GLY A 238 16.10 7.05 5.24
N LEU A 239 17.05 6.53 4.45
CA LEU A 239 18.38 7.13 4.27
C LEU A 239 18.36 8.43 3.45
N GLN A 240 17.24 8.78 2.83
CA GLN A 240 17.10 10.04 2.08
C GLN A 240 16.65 11.20 2.98
N PHE A 241 16.17 10.96 4.21
CA PHE A 241 15.66 12.01 5.09
C PHE A 241 16.75 13.02 5.49
N ASN A 242 16.42 14.31 5.44
CA ASN A 242 17.28 15.36 5.99
C ASN A 242 16.51 16.13 7.08
N LYS A 243 17.23 16.95 7.85
CA LYS A 243 16.65 17.71 8.97
C LYS A 243 15.49 18.61 8.52
N ALA A 244 15.61 19.27 7.36
CA ALA A 244 14.58 20.16 6.83
C ALA A 244 13.28 19.40 6.49
N VAL A 245 13.39 18.26 5.81
CA VAL A 245 12.25 17.43 5.43
C VAL A 245 11.62 16.77 6.65
N PHE A 246 12.42 16.37 7.64
CA PHE A 246 11.90 15.84 8.91
C PHE A 246 11.10 16.90 9.69
N LEU A 247 11.60 18.14 9.76
CA LEU A 247 10.86 19.24 10.40
C LEU A 247 9.59 19.60 9.62
N LEU A 248 9.65 19.60 8.29
CA LEU A 248 8.47 19.80 7.45
C LEU A 248 7.44 18.70 7.67
N ALA A 249 7.87 17.44 7.76
CA ALA A 249 7.03 16.30 8.06
C ALA A 249 6.33 16.46 9.42
N LEU A 250 7.07 16.89 10.45
CA LEU A 250 6.52 17.11 11.79
C LEU A 250 5.53 18.29 11.82
N LYS A 251 5.83 19.38 11.12
CA LYS A 251 4.95 20.54 10.98
C LYS A 251 3.65 20.22 10.24
N THR A 252 3.71 19.32 9.26
CA THR A 252 2.57 18.92 8.41
C THR A 252 1.79 17.72 8.96
N LEU A 253 2.34 17.05 9.98
CA LEU A 253 1.74 15.89 10.63
C LEU A 253 0.28 16.10 11.07
N PRO A 254 -0.11 17.21 11.75
CA PRO A 254 -1.49 17.39 12.16
C PRO A 254 -2.45 17.51 10.97
N GLN A 255 -2.06 18.18 9.88
CA GLN A 255 -2.88 18.22 8.66
C GLN A 255 -2.99 16.86 7.99
N ILE A 256 -1.89 16.08 7.96
CA ILE A 256 -1.91 14.71 7.42
C ILE A 256 -2.89 13.85 8.23
N ILE A 257 -2.81 13.88 9.57
CA ILE A 257 -3.72 13.14 10.45
C ILE A 257 -5.17 13.59 10.21
N ALA A 258 -5.45 14.89 10.16
CA ALA A 258 -6.78 15.41 9.89
C ALA A 258 -7.33 14.93 8.53
N SER A 259 -6.48 14.90 7.49
CA SER A 259 -6.88 14.39 6.18
C SER A 259 -7.19 12.89 6.19
N ILE A 260 -6.41 12.10 6.95
CA ILE A 260 -6.63 10.66 7.10
C ILE A 260 -7.94 10.39 7.85
N LEU A 261 -8.19 11.11 8.94
CA LEU A 261 -9.43 10.99 9.70
C LEU A 261 -10.63 11.42 8.86
N GLY A 262 -10.51 12.50 8.10
CA GLY A 262 -11.54 12.93 7.14
C GLY A 262 -11.83 11.89 6.06
N LEU A 263 -10.78 11.26 5.51
CA LEU A 263 -10.92 10.17 4.54
C LEU A 263 -11.63 8.96 5.16
N ILE A 264 -11.23 8.52 6.36
CA ILE A 264 -11.86 7.41 7.08
C ILE A 264 -13.34 7.72 7.32
N LEU A 265 -13.66 8.93 7.77
CA LEU A 265 -15.04 9.37 8.01
C LEU A 265 -15.87 9.34 6.73
N MET A 266 -15.34 9.88 5.62
CA MET A 266 -16.03 9.87 4.33
C MET A 266 -16.27 8.45 3.80
N CYS A 267 -15.29 7.55 3.96
CA CYS A 267 -15.47 6.13 3.64
C CYS A 267 -16.55 5.47 4.51
N ALA A 268 -16.60 5.78 5.82
CA ALA A 268 -17.64 5.27 6.71
C ALA A 268 -19.04 5.78 6.34
N LEU A 269 -19.18 7.07 6.02
CA LEU A 269 -20.44 7.66 5.56
C LEU A 269 -20.90 7.04 4.24
N MET A 270 -19.97 6.81 3.32
CA MET A 270 -20.28 6.13 2.05
C MET A 270 -20.70 4.68 2.27
N ALA A 271 -20.05 3.95 3.19
CA ALA A 271 -20.46 2.61 3.56
C ALA A 271 -21.89 2.58 4.11
N LEU A 272 -22.25 3.52 5.00
CA LEU A 272 -23.63 3.66 5.50
C LEU A 272 -24.63 3.92 4.37
N ALA A 273 -24.33 4.86 3.47
CA ALA A 273 -25.19 5.13 2.32
C ALA A 273 -25.39 3.87 1.45
N LEU A 274 -24.33 3.09 1.26
CA LEU A 274 -24.38 1.86 0.48
C LEU A 274 -25.25 0.77 1.12
N THR A 275 -25.24 0.65 2.46
CA THR A 275 -26.12 -0.28 3.19
C THR A 275 -27.60 0.06 3.10
N HIS A 276 -27.95 1.31 2.80
CA HIS A 276 -29.35 1.71 2.58
C HIS A 276 -29.83 1.41 1.15
N ILE A 277 -28.90 1.34 0.19
CA ILE A 277 -29.21 1.15 -1.23
C ILE A 277 -29.11 -0.33 -1.61
N LEU A 278 -28.23 -1.09 -0.97
CA LEU A 278 -27.99 -2.51 -1.24
C LEU A 278 -28.22 -3.37 0.00
N PRO A 279 -28.70 -4.62 -0.17
CA PRO A 279 -28.82 -5.61 0.91
C PRO A 279 -27.44 -6.18 1.28
N MET A 280 -26.54 -5.33 1.75
CA MET A 280 -25.20 -5.70 2.20
C MET A 280 -24.95 -5.23 3.63
N ASP A 281 -24.22 -6.04 4.40
CA ASP A 281 -23.87 -5.70 5.77
C ASP A 281 -22.90 -4.51 5.85
N PHE A 282 -23.01 -3.72 6.92
CA PHE A 282 -22.18 -2.54 7.14
C PHE A 282 -20.69 -2.88 7.20
N MET A 283 -20.31 -4.02 7.79
CA MET A 283 -18.91 -4.47 7.79
C MET A 283 -18.40 -4.71 6.37
N THR A 284 -19.21 -5.34 5.52
CA THR A 284 -18.84 -5.60 4.12
C THR A 284 -18.66 -4.29 3.36
N ALA A 285 -19.60 -3.35 3.49
CA ALA A 285 -19.53 -2.04 2.82
C ALA A 285 -18.35 -1.19 3.32
N TYR A 286 -18.09 -1.18 4.63
CA TYR A 286 -17.00 -0.42 5.22
C TYR A 286 -15.64 -0.96 4.80
N LEU A 287 -15.43 -2.28 4.88
CA LEU A 287 -14.17 -2.92 4.50
C LEU A 287 -13.94 -2.84 2.98
N ALA A 288 -15.00 -2.92 2.16
CA ALA A 288 -14.94 -2.72 0.71
C ALA A 288 -14.53 -1.29 0.30
N THR A 289 -15.04 -0.27 1.00
CA THR A 289 -14.79 1.14 0.67
C THR A 289 -13.56 1.73 1.38
N SER A 290 -13.03 1.04 2.39
CA SER A 290 -11.90 1.53 3.19
C SER A 290 -10.58 1.55 2.40
N PRO A 291 -9.78 2.64 2.47
CA PRO A 291 -8.51 2.82 1.75
C PRO A 291 -7.33 2.02 2.35
N GLY A 292 -7.62 0.99 3.15
CA GLY A 292 -6.65 0.15 3.84
C GLY A 292 -5.87 -0.81 2.93
N GLY A 293 -4.85 -1.46 3.51
CA GLY A 293 -4.04 -2.47 2.82
C GLY A 293 -4.79 -3.80 2.67
N LEU A 294 -4.56 -4.47 1.54
CA LEU A 294 -5.16 -5.76 1.18
C LEU A 294 -5.03 -6.79 2.32
N ASP A 295 -3.83 -6.93 2.87
CA ASP A 295 -3.51 -7.95 3.88
C ASP A 295 -4.27 -7.70 5.19
N THR A 296 -4.39 -6.44 5.59
CA THR A 296 -5.05 -6.07 6.85
C THR A 296 -6.57 -6.21 6.78
N VAL A 297 -7.16 -5.87 5.64
CA VAL A 297 -8.60 -6.01 5.48
C VAL A 297 -9.00 -7.47 5.28
N ALA A 298 -8.16 -8.27 4.62
CA ALA A 298 -8.34 -9.71 4.53
C ALA A 298 -8.45 -10.37 5.92
N ILE A 299 -7.55 -10.02 6.84
CA ILE A 299 -7.54 -10.53 8.21
C ILE A 299 -8.82 -10.15 8.97
N ILE A 300 -9.24 -8.89 8.86
CA ILE A 300 -10.43 -8.39 9.54
C ILE A 300 -11.69 -9.04 8.97
N ALA A 301 -11.82 -9.09 7.64
CA ALA A 301 -12.97 -9.68 6.97
C ALA A 301 -13.13 -11.18 7.29
N ALA A 302 -12.02 -11.93 7.39
CA ALA A 302 -12.04 -13.34 7.77
C ALA A 302 -12.58 -13.60 9.20
N GLY A 303 -12.48 -12.62 10.10
CA GLY A 303 -13.05 -12.67 11.44
C GLY A 303 -14.51 -12.19 11.53
N THR A 304 -15.14 -11.83 10.41
CA THR A 304 -16.51 -11.29 10.36
C THR A 304 -17.38 -12.08 9.40
N ARG A 305 -18.72 -11.89 9.43
CA ARG A 305 -19.66 -12.48 8.46
C ARG A 305 -19.63 -11.76 7.09
N ALA A 306 -18.58 -11.01 6.80
CA ALA A 306 -18.48 -10.19 5.60
C ALA A 306 -18.13 -11.02 4.37
N ASP A 307 -18.57 -10.58 3.19
CA ASP A 307 -18.20 -11.23 1.92
C ASP A 307 -16.74 -10.91 1.57
N MET A 308 -15.86 -11.79 2.01
CA MET A 308 -14.43 -11.72 1.79
C MET A 308 -14.06 -11.69 0.30
N SER A 309 -14.79 -12.43 -0.54
CA SER A 309 -14.51 -12.50 -1.98
C SER A 309 -14.80 -11.15 -2.65
N PHE A 310 -15.92 -10.52 -2.27
CA PHE A 310 -16.30 -9.20 -2.75
C PHE A 310 -15.33 -8.10 -2.29
N ILE A 311 -14.93 -8.11 -1.02
CA ILE A 311 -13.99 -7.11 -0.47
C ILE A 311 -12.63 -7.22 -1.16
N MET A 312 -12.09 -8.44 -1.27
CA MET A 312 -10.78 -8.65 -1.90
C MET A 312 -10.80 -8.31 -3.39
N ALA A 313 -11.90 -8.60 -4.08
CA ALA A 313 -12.10 -8.20 -5.48
C ALA A 313 -12.03 -6.69 -5.66
N LEU A 314 -12.78 -5.94 -4.85
CA LEU A 314 -12.81 -4.48 -4.91
C LEU A 314 -11.46 -3.85 -4.60
N GLN A 315 -10.79 -4.30 -3.55
CA GLN A 315 -9.52 -3.72 -3.15
C GLN A 315 -8.40 -4.04 -4.14
N THR A 316 -8.41 -5.25 -4.70
CA THR A 316 -7.44 -5.65 -5.72
C THR A 316 -7.64 -4.83 -6.98
N LEU A 317 -8.89 -4.74 -7.46
CA LEU A 317 -9.20 -3.95 -8.64
C LEU A 317 -8.89 -2.46 -8.43
N ARG A 318 -9.17 -1.91 -7.24
CA ARG A 318 -8.80 -0.55 -6.87
C ARG A 318 -7.30 -0.34 -6.96
N LEU A 319 -6.54 -1.22 -6.35
CA LEU A 319 -5.08 -1.13 -6.32
C LEU A 319 -4.52 -1.18 -7.74
N PHE A 320 -4.99 -2.12 -8.57
CA PHE A 320 -4.61 -2.20 -9.99
C PHE A 320 -5.02 -0.96 -10.78
N THR A 321 -6.26 -0.51 -10.64
CA THR A 321 -6.78 0.66 -11.35
C THR A 321 -5.95 1.89 -11.01
N ILE A 322 -5.61 2.12 -9.74
CA ILE A 322 -4.82 3.27 -9.32
C ILE A 322 -3.35 3.11 -9.71
N LEU A 323 -2.79 1.90 -9.75
CA LEU A 323 -1.43 1.71 -10.24
C LEU A 323 -1.31 1.99 -11.74
N LEU A 324 -2.34 1.63 -12.52
CA LEU A 324 -2.40 1.89 -13.96
C LEU A 324 -2.75 3.34 -14.29
N THR A 325 -3.70 3.93 -13.56
CA THR A 325 -4.20 5.30 -13.79
C THR A 325 -3.47 6.37 -12.97
N GLY A 326 -2.77 5.99 -11.91
CA GLY A 326 -2.02 6.86 -10.99
C GLY A 326 -1.03 7.78 -11.70
N PRO A 327 -0.24 7.31 -12.69
CA PRO A 327 0.56 8.16 -13.58
C PRO A 327 -0.23 9.29 -14.25
N ALA A 328 -1.44 8.99 -14.74
CA ALA A 328 -2.31 9.95 -15.40
C ALA A 328 -2.93 10.91 -14.37
N MET A 329 -3.41 10.39 -13.24
CA MET A 329 -3.98 11.19 -12.16
C MET A 329 -2.96 12.16 -11.56
N ALA A 330 -1.74 11.69 -11.27
CA ALA A 330 -0.67 12.53 -10.74
C ALA A 330 -0.26 13.63 -11.72
N ARG A 331 -0.22 13.34 -13.02
CA ARG A 331 0.00 14.38 -14.04
C ARG A 331 -1.11 15.42 -14.01
N THR A 332 -2.38 15.02 -13.93
CA THR A 332 -3.51 15.96 -13.89
C THR A 332 -3.47 16.81 -12.62
N ILE A 333 -3.28 16.22 -11.45
CA ILE A 333 -3.22 16.95 -10.17
C ILE A 333 -2.01 17.89 -10.13
N SER A 334 -0.84 17.46 -10.64
CA SER A 334 0.35 18.32 -10.71
C SER A 334 0.18 19.52 -11.66
N ARG A 335 -0.68 19.42 -12.69
CA ARG A 335 -1.01 20.55 -13.58
C ARG A 335 -1.90 21.59 -12.91
N TYR A 336 -2.77 21.18 -11.99
CA TYR A 336 -3.70 22.06 -11.27
C TYR A 336 -3.20 22.48 -9.88
N ALA A 337 -2.10 21.91 -9.40
CA ALA A 337 -1.42 22.38 -8.20
C ALA A 337 -0.86 23.80 -8.47
N PRO A 338 -1.15 24.80 -7.62
CA PRO A 338 -0.59 26.13 -7.78
C PRO A 338 0.93 26.00 -7.73
N ARG A 339 1.60 26.47 -8.79
CA ARG A 339 3.07 26.62 -8.80
C ARG A 339 3.41 27.59 -7.66
N GLN A 340 3.97 27.07 -6.57
CA GLN A 340 4.78 27.84 -5.64
C GLN A 340 6.23 27.59 -5.98
#